data_AF-A0A0A1FBB9-F1
#
_entry.id   AF-A0A0A1FBB9-F1
#
_cell.length_a   1.000
_cell.length_b   1.000
_cell.length_c   1.000
_cell.angle_alpha   90.00
_cell.angle_beta   90.00
_cell.angle_gamma   90.00
#
_symmetry.space_group_name_H-M   'P 1'
#
loop_
_entity.id
_entity.type
_entity.pdbx_description
1 polymer ?
#
loop_
_entity_poly.entity_id
_entity_poly.type
_entity_poly.pdbx_seq_one_letter_code
_entity_poly.pdbx_strand_id
1 'polypeptide(L)'
;MEFASLILAPRPRSLALAITAALLTWCAGAQAADAVPLKSVAEPAAELTARYPLESLTSVDVANKALNDVADAKAEVAARDLEQRRVCYAKFFVNHCLDAAKEQRRLALKAIRPVDITANAFLRKDRADERDKALAVQDAQHPAEAAQKAQDQKEKELSNADKVKQGAAKDKEVEANTRKHLGEADKRVADHNARVLKAQQDEAAKTAQRAANVAAFEKKAQDSAARQKEVAANKAAKAKDLANKKAAEASAPATPAVPPAAAPASVPKP
;
A
#
# COMPACT_ATOMS: atom_id res chain seq x y z
N MET A 1 41.87 41.14 89.13
CA MET A 1 42.91 41.36 90.15
C MET A 1 43.94 40.26 89.95
N GLU A 2 45.08 40.58 89.37
CA GLU A 2 46.38 40.03 89.77
C GLU A 2 47.46 40.81 89.02
N PHE A 3 48.31 41.45 89.81
CA PHE A 3 49.48 42.23 89.42
C PHE A 3 50.73 41.37 89.68
N ALA A 4 51.84 41.78 89.04
CA ALA A 4 53.25 41.41 89.24
C ALA A 4 53.81 40.54 88.09
N SER A 5 54.96 40.81 87.47
CA SER A 5 56.00 41.81 87.74
C SER A 5 56.90 42.01 86.51
N LEU A 6 57.42 43.22 86.38
CA LEU A 6 58.47 43.66 85.45
C LEU A 6 59.85 43.10 85.81
N ILE A 7 60.65 42.68 84.81
CA ILE A 7 62.13 42.80 84.74
C ILE A 7 62.51 42.92 83.24
N LEU A 8 62.78 44.12 82.72
CA LEU A 8 64.08 44.79 82.48
C LEU A 8 64.80 44.41 81.14
N ALA A 9 65.21 45.45 80.42
CA ALA A 9 65.64 45.58 79.01
C ALA A 9 67.04 44.98 78.68
N PRO A 10 67.73 45.24 77.52
CA PRO A 10 67.36 45.95 76.27
C PRO A 10 67.74 45.20 74.95
N ARG A 11 67.16 45.69 73.84
CA ARG A 11 67.55 45.38 72.45
C ARG A 11 68.88 46.05 72.07
N PRO A 12 69.59 45.49 71.09
CA PRO A 12 69.76 46.24 69.84
C PRO A 12 69.38 45.36 68.64
N ARG A 13 68.38 45.76 67.84
CA ARG A 13 68.61 46.45 66.56
C ARG A 13 69.70 45.76 65.73
N SER A 14 69.29 44.78 64.93
CA SER A 14 69.67 44.60 63.52
C SER A 14 69.14 43.25 63.06
N LEU A 15 67.99 43.25 62.36
CA LEU A 15 67.53 42.22 61.42
C LEU A 15 66.16 42.66 60.91
N ALA A 16 66.16 43.81 60.22
CA ALA A 16 65.14 44.12 59.24
C ALA A 16 65.68 43.67 57.88
N LEU A 17 64.79 43.20 57.01
CA LEU A 17 65.01 42.72 55.63
C LEU A 17 65.41 41.25 55.47
N ALA A 18 64.45 40.33 55.68
CA ALA A 18 64.50 39.02 55.01
C ALA A 18 63.13 38.28 54.91
N ILE A 19 61.98 38.96 54.94
CA ILE A 19 60.66 38.26 54.82
C ILE A 19 59.65 39.03 53.93
N THR A 20 60.12 39.68 52.86
CA THR A 20 59.23 40.32 51.85
C THR A 20 59.60 39.94 50.42
N ALA A 21 60.14 38.74 50.20
CA ALA A 21 60.51 38.24 48.87
C ALA A 21 59.75 36.95 48.47
N ALA A 22 58.70 36.55 49.21
CA ALA A 22 57.92 35.34 48.94
C ALA A 22 56.41 35.60 48.73
N LEU A 23 56.00 36.86 48.53
CA LEU A 23 54.61 37.26 48.25
C LEU A 23 54.46 38.16 47.00
N LEU A 24 55.54 38.39 46.24
CA LEU A 24 55.54 39.14 44.98
C LEU A 24 55.73 38.25 43.74
N THR A 25 55.83 36.93 43.93
CA THR A 25 55.91 35.92 42.85
C THR A 25 54.59 35.17 42.62
N TRP A 26 53.46 35.82 42.93
CA TRP A 26 52.12 35.31 42.61
C TRP A 26 51.22 36.35 41.91
N CYS A 27 51.82 37.28 41.15
CA CYS A 27 51.07 38.18 40.26
C CYS A 27 51.63 38.26 38.83
N ALA A 28 52.49 37.33 38.43
CA ALA A 28 53.01 37.25 37.05
C ALA A 28 52.36 36.11 36.23
N GLY A 29 51.14 35.72 36.60
CA GLY A 29 50.31 34.76 35.87
C GLY A 29 49.11 35.42 35.20
N ALA A 30 49.20 36.71 34.84
CA ALA A 30 48.32 37.26 33.81
C ALA A 30 48.80 36.69 32.47
N GLN A 31 48.43 35.43 32.22
CA GLN A 31 48.43 34.89 30.87
C GLN A 31 47.61 35.88 30.05
N ALA A 32 48.29 36.61 29.17
CA ALA A 32 47.62 37.22 28.04
C ALA A 32 46.74 36.11 27.47
N ALA A 33 45.43 36.26 27.57
CA ALA A 33 44.50 35.33 26.96
C ALA A 33 44.96 35.20 25.52
N ASP A 34 45.47 34.02 25.15
CA ASP A 34 45.90 33.70 23.80
C ASP A 34 44.78 34.13 22.88
N ALA A 35 45.01 35.23 22.17
CA ALA A 35 44.10 35.69 21.14
C ALA A 35 44.20 34.65 20.03
N VAL A 36 43.33 33.64 20.09
CA VAL A 36 43.20 32.64 19.04
C VAL A 36 43.11 33.41 17.72
N PRO A 37 44.07 33.24 16.80
CA PRO A 37 44.09 34.02 15.58
C PRO A 37 42.83 33.66 14.80
N LEU A 38 41.92 34.64 14.70
CA LEU A 38 40.71 34.51 13.89
C LEU A 38 41.12 34.21 12.45
N LYS A 39 40.58 33.13 11.89
CA LYS A 39 40.74 32.83 10.47
C LYS A 39 40.17 33.97 9.63
N SER A 40 40.83 34.25 8.51
CA SER A 40 40.41 35.38 7.67
C SER A 40 39.09 35.06 6.95
N VAL A 41 38.20 36.05 6.86
CA VAL A 41 36.92 35.93 6.12
C VAL A 41 37.16 35.89 4.60
N ALA A 42 38.30 36.39 4.13
CA ALA A 42 38.62 36.46 2.69
C ALA A 42 39.20 35.15 2.13
N GLU A 43 39.81 34.31 2.95
CA GLU A 43 40.50 33.08 2.51
C GLU A 43 39.60 32.09 1.75
N PRO A 44 38.36 31.77 2.17
CA PRO A 44 37.53 30.81 1.40
C PRO A 44 37.19 31.35 0.01
N ALA A 45 37.02 32.67 -0.12
CA ALA A 45 36.79 33.32 -1.39
C ALA A 45 38.04 33.28 -2.29
N ALA A 46 39.23 33.47 -1.71
CA ALA A 46 40.51 33.40 -2.44
C ALA A 46 40.85 31.98 -2.88
N GLU A 47 40.59 30.97 -2.04
CA GLU A 47 40.79 29.58 -2.40
C GLU A 47 39.85 29.16 -3.53
N LEU A 48 38.58 29.55 -3.45
CA LEU A 48 37.59 29.26 -4.48
C LEU A 48 38.00 29.85 -5.85
N THR A 49 38.42 31.12 -5.88
CA THR A 49 38.82 31.78 -7.13
C THR A 49 40.14 31.23 -7.68
N ALA A 50 41.05 30.76 -6.82
CA ALA A 50 42.25 30.07 -7.25
C ALA A 50 41.94 28.68 -7.84
N ARG A 51 40.98 27.96 -7.26
CA ARG A 51 40.56 26.63 -7.71
C ARG A 51 39.76 26.68 -9.02
N TYR A 52 38.94 27.71 -9.20
CA TYR A 52 38.10 27.91 -10.38
C TYR A 52 38.42 29.25 -11.05
N PRO A 53 39.52 29.34 -11.81
CA PRO A 53 39.72 30.47 -12.70
C PRO A 53 38.57 30.51 -13.72
N LEU A 54 38.10 31.71 -14.06
CA LEU A 54 36.91 31.94 -14.89
C LEU A 54 36.96 31.18 -16.23
N GLU A 55 38.15 31.06 -16.82
CA GLU A 55 38.39 30.36 -18.09
C GLU A 55 38.29 28.82 -17.99
N SER A 56 38.35 28.25 -16.78
CA SER A 56 38.26 26.80 -16.57
C SER A 56 36.83 26.25 -16.54
N LEU A 57 35.82 27.13 -16.53
CA LEU A 57 34.40 26.77 -16.42
C LEU A 57 33.81 26.42 -17.80
N THR A 58 34.35 25.37 -18.42
CA THR A 58 34.04 24.97 -19.81
C THR A 58 33.29 23.65 -19.94
N SER A 59 32.99 22.98 -18.83
CA SER A 59 32.22 21.73 -18.82
C SER A 59 31.12 21.75 -17.76
N VAL A 60 30.07 20.97 -18.01
CA VAL A 60 28.90 20.87 -17.12
C VAL A 60 29.31 20.35 -15.75
N ASP A 61 30.17 19.34 -15.70
CA ASP A 61 30.64 18.75 -14.45
C ASP A 61 31.44 19.74 -13.60
N VAL A 62 32.37 20.47 -14.24
CA VAL A 62 33.16 21.50 -13.56
C VAL A 62 32.27 22.65 -13.09
N ALA A 63 31.30 23.09 -13.90
CA ALA A 63 30.37 24.16 -13.53
C ALA A 63 29.48 23.76 -12.35
N ASN A 64 28.94 22.53 -12.33
CA ASN A 64 28.15 22.03 -11.21
C ASN A 64 28.97 21.91 -9.93
N LYS A 65 30.21 21.40 -10.04
CA LYS A 65 31.13 21.32 -8.90
C LYS A 65 31.47 22.71 -8.36
N ALA A 66 31.75 23.67 -9.24
CA ALA A 66 32.02 25.05 -8.86
C ALA A 66 30.83 25.67 -8.11
N LEU A 67 29.57 25.37 -8.50
CA LEU A 67 28.39 25.88 -7.78
C LEU A 67 28.24 25.29 -6.37
N ASN A 68 28.59 24.01 -6.18
CA ASN A 68 28.61 23.40 -4.85
C ASN A 68 29.70 24.05 -3.98
N ASP A 69 30.92 24.15 -4.51
CA ASP A 69 32.03 24.79 -3.81
C ASP A 69 31.76 26.29 -3.51
N VAL A 70 31.03 26.99 -4.39
CA VAL A 70 30.54 28.37 -4.16
C VAL A 70 29.60 28.42 -2.96
N ALA A 71 28.68 27.44 -2.83
CA ALA A 71 27.75 27.38 -1.71
C ALA A 71 28.50 27.13 -0.39
N ASP A 72 29.45 26.21 -0.40
CA ASP A 72 30.30 25.90 0.75
C ASP A 72 31.16 27.10 1.15
N ALA A 73 31.81 27.76 0.19
CA ALA A 73 32.59 28.97 0.44
C ALA A 73 31.74 30.11 1.01
N LYS A 74 30.50 30.30 0.53
CA LYS A 74 29.57 31.29 1.10
C LYS A 74 29.19 30.95 2.54
N ALA A 75 28.94 29.68 2.84
CA ALA A 75 28.63 29.22 4.19
C ALA A 75 29.81 29.44 5.14
N GLU A 76 31.03 29.14 4.70
CA GLU A 76 32.24 29.33 5.49
C GLU A 76 32.55 30.82 5.71
N VAL A 77 32.41 31.67 4.68
CA VAL A 77 32.51 33.13 4.82
C VAL A 77 31.52 33.65 5.86
N ALA A 78 30.28 33.13 5.85
CA ALA A 78 29.27 33.52 6.83
C ALA A 78 29.63 33.06 8.26
N ALA A 79 30.14 31.84 8.43
CA ALA A 79 30.58 31.33 9.72
C ALA A 79 31.74 32.18 10.29
N ARG A 80 32.75 32.48 9.48
CA ARG A 80 33.90 33.30 9.88
C ARG A 80 33.51 34.75 10.18
N ASP A 81 32.57 35.33 9.44
CA ASP A 81 32.03 36.67 9.74
C ASP A 81 31.30 36.70 11.10
N LEU A 82 30.53 35.66 11.43
CA LEU A 82 29.88 35.55 12.73
C LEU A 82 30.90 35.46 13.87
N GLU A 83 31.98 34.68 13.70
CA GLU A 83 33.07 34.61 14.66
C GLU A 83 33.79 35.95 14.84
N GLN A 84 34.09 36.66 13.75
CA GLN A 84 34.70 37.99 13.81
C GLN A 84 33.80 39.00 14.53
N ARG A 85 32.49 38.98 14.27
CA ARG A 85 31.53 39.85 14.95
C ARG A 85 31.47 39.57 16.46
N ARG A 86 31.49 38.31 16.87
CA ARG A 86 31.55 37.92 18.29
C ARG A 86 32.76 38.54 18.99
N VAL A 87 33.92 38.51 18.35
CA VAL A 87 35.14 39.13 18.89
C VAL A 87 35.06 40.66 18.89
N CYS A 88 34.38 41.27 17.91
CA CYS A 88 34.18 42.72 17.88
C CYS A 88 33.40 43.26 19.08
N TYR A 89 32.44 42.48 19.61
CA TYR A 89 31.67 42.90 20.79
C TYR A 89 32.51 42.97 22.08
N ALA A 90 33.67 42.32 22.13
CA ALA A 90 34.59 42.39 23.25
C ALA A 90 35.56 43.59 23.17
N LYS A 91 35.54 44.37 22.08
CA LYS A 91 36.46 45.50 21.86
C LYS A 91 35.84 46.82 22.28
N PHE A 92 36.67 47.79 22.67
CA PHE A 92 36.20 49.14 23.02
C PHE A 92 35.55 49.87 21.83
N PHE A 93 36.12 49.74 20.63
CA PHE A 93 35.58 50.33 19.40
C PHE A 93 34.71 49.35 18.62
N VAL A 94 33.61 48.87 19.23
CA VAL A 94 32.72 47.85 18.66
C VAL A 94 32.23 48.24 17.25
N ASN A 95 31.73 49.46 17.07
CA ASN A 95 31.13 49.91 15.81
C ASN A 95 32.13 49.86 14.65
N HIS A 96 33.32 50.42 14.85
CA HIS A 96 34.38 50.38 13.82
C HIS A 96 34.78 48.95 13.48
N CYS A 97 34.91 48.08 14.49
CA CYS A 97 35.23 46.67 14.26
C CYS A 97 34.13 45.95 13.47
N LEU A 98 32.86 46.17 13.82
CA LEU A 98 31.72 45.56 13.12
C LEU A 98 31.64 46.05 11.67
N ASP A 99 31.90 47.33 11.40
CA ASP A 99 31.90 47.85 10.04
C ASP A 99 33.06 47.29 9.21
N ALA A 100 34.26 47.15 9.81
CA ALA A 100 35.36 46.45 9.17
C ALA A 100 35.00 44.99 8.84
N ALA A 101 34.38 44.25 9.77
CA ALA A 101 33.95 42.87 9.54
C ALA A 101 32.91 42.76 8.40
N LYS A 102 31.91 43.66 8.38
CA LYS A 102 30.93 43.74 7.29
C LYS A 102 31.60 43.99 5.94
N GLU A 103 32.57 44.90 5.91
CA GLU A 103 33.33 45.23 4.71
C GLU A 103 34.14 44.03 4.20
N GLN A 104 34.81 43.30 5.10
CA GLN A 104 35.52 42.07 4.75
C GLN A 104 34.57 41.02 4.16
N ARG A 105 33.42 40.79 4.78
CA ARG A 105 32.39 39.89 4.23
C ARG A 105 31.91 40.35 2.85
N ARG A 106 31.67 41.65 2.66
CA ARG A 106 31.24 42.22 1.37
C ARG A 106 32.26 41.93 0.28
N LEU A 107 33.55 42.13 0.57
CA LEU A 107 34.64 41.87 -0.37
C LEU A 107 34.78 40.38 -0.70
N ALA A 108 34.70 39.50 0.31
CA ALA A 108 34.74 38.06 0.11
C ALA A 108 33.60 37.57 -0.80
N LEU A 109 32.36 37.99 -0.53
CA LEU A 109 31.22 37.64 -1.38
C LEU A 109 31.33 38.25 -2.79
N LYS A 110 31.90 39.45 -2.92
CA LYS A 110 32.17 40.07 -4.22
C LYS A 110 33.18 39.25 -5.03
N ALA A 111 34.18 38.64 -4.39
CA ALA A 111 35.15 37.77 -5.05
C ALA A 111 34.57 36.41 -5.47
N ILE A 112 33.60 35.86 -4.72
CA ILE A 112 32.91 34.60 -5.07
C ILE A 112 31.95 34.78 -6.25
N ARG A 113 31.31 35.95 -6.35
CA ARG A 113 30.20 36.21 -7.31
C ARG A 113 30.55 35.96 -8.79
N PRO A 114 31.73 36.30 -9.32
CA PRO A 114 32.09 36.01 -10.70
C PRO A 114 32.06 34.51 -11.03
N VAL A 115 32.57 33.65 -10.15
CA VAL A 115 32.57 32.18 -10.33
C VAL A 115 31.13 31.65 -10.38
N ASP A 116 30.28 32.13 -9.47
CA ASP A 116 28.86 31.77 -9.42
C ASP A 116 28.10 32.17 -10.71
N ILE A 117 28.31 33.40 -11.18
CA ILE A 117 27.65 33.91 -12.39
C ILE A 117 28.12 33.14 -13.62
N THR A 118 29.42 32.92 -13.77
CA THR A 118 29.99 32.26 -14.95
C THR A 118 29.60 30.79 -15.02
N ALA A 119 29.65 30.07 -13.90
CA ALA A 119 29.18 28.69 -13.84
C ALA A 119 27.69 28.58 -14.20
N ASN A 120 26.84 29.46 -13.65
CA ASN A 120 25.42 29.49 -14.00
C ASN A 120 25.18 29.89 -15.47
N ALA A 121 25.93 30.85 -16.00
CA ALA A 121 25.81 31.27 -17.39
C ALA A 121 26.17 30.12 -18.34
N PHE A 122 27.23 29.37 -18.04
CA PHE A 122 27.59 28.17 -18.77
C PHE A 122 26.45 27.14 -18.77
N LEU A 123 25.91 26.78 -17.60
CA LEU A 123 24.83 25.80 -17.49
C LEU A 123 23.52 26.24 -18.16
N ARG A 124 23.27 27.55 -18.26
CA ARG A 124 22.12 28.09 -19.00
C ARG A 124 22.33 27.97 -20.50
N LYS A 125 23.55 28.27 -20.97
CA LYS A 125 23.94 28.13 -22.37
C LYS A 125 23.88 26.67 -22.81
N ASP A 126 24.49 25.76 -22.05
CA ASP A 126 24.48 24.33 -22.34
C ASP A 126 23.06 23.78 -22.45
N ARG A 127 22.17 24.11 -21.51
CA ARG A 127 20.74 23.75 -21.59
C ARG A 127 20.01 24.37 -22.78
N ALA A 128 20.43 25.54 -23.25
CA ALA A 128 19.87 26.12 -24.46
C ALA A 128 20.36 25.36 -25.69
N ASP A 129 21.67 25.07 -25.78
CA ASP A 129 22.26 24.31 -26.87
C ASP A 129 21.65 22.90 -26.98
N GLU A 130 21.40 22.22 -25.86
CA GLU A 130 20.73 20.91 -25.85
C GLU A 130 19.27 20.98 -26.32
N ARG A 131 18.54 22.03 -25.92
CA ARG A 131 17.18 22.26 -26.43
C ARG A 131 17.18 22.53 -27.93
N ASP A 132 18.12 23.35 -28.41
CA ASP A 132 18.19 23.71 -29.82
C ASP A 132 18.57 22.50 -30.69
N LYS A 133 19.46 21.62 -30.19
CA LYS A 133 19.73 20.32 -30.82
C LYS A 133 18.49 19.43 -30.86
N ALA A 134 17.74 19.33 -29.77
CA ALA A 134 16.52 18.53 -29.70
C ALA A 134 15.44 19.04 -30.66
N LEU A 135 15.28 20.36 -30.77
CA LEU A 135 14.37 20.99 -31.73
C LEU A 135 14.81 20.72 -33.16
N ALA A 136 16.10 20.86 -33.48
CA ALA A 136 16.61 20.57 -34.82
C ALA A 136 16.36 19.10 -35.23
N VAL A 137 16.49 18.15 -34.30
CA VAL A 137 16.16 16.73 -34.53
C VAL A 137 14.66 16.55 -34.77
N GLN A 138 13.81 17.20 -33.97
CA GLN A 138 12.36 17.14 -34.14
C GLN A 138 11.90 17.76 -35.47
N ASP A 139 12.44 18.91 -35.84
CA ASP A 139 12.13 19.60 -37.10
C ASP A 139 12.53 18.75 -38.31
N ALA A 140 13.64 18.02 -38.21
CA ALA A 140 14.06 17.06 -39.24
C ALA A 140 13.12 15.84 -39.35
N GLN A 141 12.49 15.40 -38.24
CA GLN A 141 11.54 14.29 -38.21
C GLN A 141 10.11 14.70 -38.59
N HIS A 142 9.75 15.96 -38.34
CA HIS A 142 8.42 16.51 -38.58
C HIS A 142 7.86 16.27 -39.99
N PRO A 143 8.60 16.43 -41.11
CA PRO A 143 8.04 16.17 -42.44
C PRO A 143 7.69 14.69 -42.66
N ALA A 144 8.49 13.76 -42.14
CA ALA A 144 8.22 12.33 -42.23
C ALA A 144 7.00 11.95 -41.40
N GLU A 145 6.90 12.46 -40.16
CA GLU A 145 5.73 12.25 -39.32
C GLU A 145 4.46 12.90 -39.90
N ALA A 146 4.56 14.10 -40.47
CA ALA A 146 3.43 14.77 -41.10
C ALA A 146 2.91 13.98 -42.30
N ALA A 147 3.82 13.41 -43.11
CA ALA A 147 3.45 12.55 -44.23
C ALA A 147 2.76 11.25 -43.74
N GLN A 148 3.28 10.61 -42.70
CA GLN A 148 2.66 9.41 -42.10
C GLN A 148 1.29 9.74 -41.51
N LYS A 149 1.16 10.82 -40.73
CA LYS A 149 -0.12 11.27 -40.16
C LYS A 149 -1.14 11.56 -41.27
N ALA A 150 -0.73 12.16 -42.38
CA ALA A 150 -1.61 12.39 -43.52
C ALA A 150 -2.05 11.10 -44.22
N GLN A 151 -1.18 10.08 -44.28
CA GLN A 151 -1.54 8.75 -44.80
C GLN A 151 -2.53 8.03 -43.87
N ASP A 152 -2.23 7.99 -42.57
CA ASP A 152 -3.09 7.38 -41.55
C ASP A 152 -4.49 8.03 -41.52
N GLN A 153 -4.56 9.35 -41.68
CA GLN A 153 -5.83 10.07 -41.76
C GLN A 153 -6.64 9.61 -42.98
N LYS A 154 -6.02 9.51 -44.16
CA LYS A 154 -6.68 9.02 -45.38
C LYS A 154 -7.18 7.58 -45.20
N GLU A 155 -6.39 6.69 -44.62
CA GLU A 155 -6.81 5.30 -44.36
C GLU A 155 -7.98 5.22 -43.38
N LYS A 156 -7.95 6.05 -42.32
CA LYS A 156 -9.05 6.16 -41.37
C LYS A 156 -10.33 6.67 -42.03
N GLU A 157 -10.23 7.68 -42.89
CA GLU A 157 -11.37 8.21 -43.65
C GLU A 157 -11.98 7.15 -44.58
N LEU A 158 -11.14 6.41 -45.33
CA LEU A 158 -11.59 5.33 -46.20
C LEU A 158 -12.27 4.20 -45.42
N SER A 159 -11.63 3.73 -44.34
CA SER A 159 -12.19 2.66 -43.51
C SER A 159 -13.49 3.09 -42.81
N ASN A 160 -13.62 4.37 -42.43
CA ASN A 160 -14.84 4.91 -41.87
C ASN A 160 -15.95 4.95 -42.93
N ALA A 161 -15.66 5.45 -44.13
CA ALA A 161 -16.61 5.48 -45.24
C ALA A 161 -17.12 4.07 -45.59
N ASP A 162 -16.25 3.06 -45.59
CA ASP A 162 -16.65 1.68 -45.84
C ASP A 162 -17.48 1.09 -44.70
N LYS A 163 -17.13 1.37 -43.45
CA LYS A 163 -17.95 0.98 -42.28
C LYS A 163 -19.33 1.62 -42.32
N VAL A 164 -19.44 2.88 -42.71
CA VAL A 164 -20.73 3.57 -42.86
C VAL A 164 -21.57 2.91 -43.96
N LYS A 165 -20.97 2.58 -45.11
CA LYS A 165 -21.67 1.86 -46.19
C LYS A 165 -22.14 0.47 -45.74
N GLN A 166 -21.29 -0.27 -45.04
CA GLN A 166 -21.62 -1.60 -44.53
C GLN A 166 -22.70 -1.54 -43.44
N GLY A 167 -22.65 -0.54 -42.55
CA GLY A 167 -23.69 -0.26 -41.56
C GLY A 167 -25.02 0.00 -42.24
N ALA A 168 -25.06 0.92 -43.21
CA ALA A 168 -26.28 1.21 -43.96
C ALA A 168 -26.82 -0.01 -44.73
N ALA A 169 -25.97 -0.91 -45.22
CA ALA A 169 -26.40 -2.15 -45.86
C ALA A 169 -27.01 -3.13 -44.84
N LYS A 170 -26.37 -3.30 -43.68
CA LYS A 170 -26.87 -4.13 -42.58
C LYS A 170 -28.18 -3.61 -42.01
N ASP A 171 -28.32 -2.31 -41.85
CA ASP A 171 -29.56 -1.69 -41.36
C ASP A 171 -30.73 -1.97 -42.30
N LYS A 172 -30.50 -1.88 -43.63
CA LYS A 172 -31.50 -2.26 -44.64
C LYS A 172 -31.86 -3.75 -44.56
N GLU A 173 -30.89 -4.62 -44.30
CA GLU A 173 -31.13 -6.06 -44.14
C GLU A 173 -31.94 -6.36 -42.87
N VAL A 174 -31.58 -5.74 -41.74
CA VAL A 174 -32.30 -5.86 -40.46
C VAL A 174 -33.72 -5.34 -40.63
N GLU A 175 -33.92 -4.20 -41.29
CA GLU A 175 -35.25 -3.66 -41.56
C GLU A 175 -36.07 -4.61 -42.45
N ALA A 176 -35.47 -5.17 -43.51
CA ALA A 176 -36.14 -6.15 -44.35
C ALA A 176 -36.49 -7.45 -43.60
N ASN A 177 -35.61 -7.94 -42.73
CA ASN A 177 -35.85 -9.10 -41.89
C ASN A 177 -36.97 -8.83 -40.87
N THR A 178 -36.90 -7.69 -40.18
CA THR A 178 -37.92 -7.24 -39.23
C THR A 178 -39.28 -7.17 -39.91
N ARG A 179 -39.36 -6.57 -41.11
CA ARG A 179 -40.59 -6.53 -41.92
C ARG A 179 -41.14 -7.91 -42.25
N LYS A 180 -40.29 -8.89 -42.58
CA LYS A 180 -40.71 -10.27 -42.87
C LYS A 180 -41.28 -10.99 -41.65
N HIS A 181 -40.78 -10.69 -40.45
CA HIS A 181 -41.21 -11.33 -39.20
C HIS A 181 -42.19 -10.48 -38.38
N LEU A 182 -42.74 -9.39 -38.95
CA LEU A 182 -43.78 -8.59 -38.32
C LEU A 182 -44.98 -9.48 -37.96
N GLY A 183 -45.39 -9.45 -36.69
CA GLY A 183 -46.51 -10.23 -36.16
C GLY A 183 -46.21 -11.71 -35.87
N GLU A 184 -45.01 -12.23 -36.17
CA GLU A 184 -44.65 -13.60 -35.80
C GLU A 184 -44.34 -13.73 -34.30
N ALA A 185 -43.77 -12.69 -33.69
CA ALA A 185 -43.54 -12.64 -32.25
C ALA A 185 -44.86 -12.74 -31.46
N ASP A 186 -45.89 -12.00 -31.88
CA ASP A 186 -47.20 -12.02 -31.24
C ASP A 186 -47.86 -13.39 -31.32
N LYS A 187 -47.74 -14.06 -32.48
CA LYS A 187 -48.21 -15.45 -32.65
C LYS A 187 -47.48 -16.42 -31.71
N ARG A 188 -46.15 -16.32 -31.60
CA ARG A 188 -45.36 -17.18 -30.69
C ARG A 188 -45.75 -16.98 -29.22
N VAL A 189 -46.00 -15.75 -28.81
CA VAL A 189 -46.48 -15.43 -27.44
C VAL A 189 -47.88 -16.01 -27.22
N ALA A 190 -48.81 -15.82 -28.17
CA ALA A 190 -50.15 -16.38 -28.08
C ALA A 190 -50.14 -17.93 -27.98
N ASP A 191 -49.34 -18.59 -28.81
CA ASP A 191 -49.18 -20.05 -28.80
C ASP A 191 -48.55 -20.55 -27.49
N HIS A 192 -47.58 -19.81 -26.94
CA HIS A 192 -46.99 -20.14 -25.64
C HIS A 192 -48.02 -20.02 -24.52
N ASN A 193 -48.77 -18.93 -24.46
CA ASN A 193 -49.80 -18.73 -23.45
C ASN A 193 -50.89 -19.81 -23.54
N ALA A 194 -51.32 -20.18 -24.75
CA ALA A 194 -52.27 -21.26 -24.95
C ALA A 194 -51.75 -22.62 -24.43
N ARG A 195 -50.46 -22.93 -24.67
CA ARG A 195 -49.82 -24.14 -24.13
C ARG A 195 -49.76 -24.15 -22.60
N VAL A 196 -49.41 -23.01 -22.00
CA VAL A 196 -49.34 -22.88 -20.53
C VAL A 196 -50.73 -23.08 -19.91
N LEU A 197 -51.76 -22.46 -20.46
CA LEU A 197 -53.14 -22.63 -19.99
C LEU A 197 -53.59 -24.09 -20.08
N LYS A 198 -53.31 -24.76 -21.20
CA LYS A 198 -53.63 -26.18 -21.37
C LYS A 198 -52.88 -27.06 -20.34
N ALA A 199 -51.59 -26.82 -20.14
CA ALA A 199 -50.80 -27.56 -19.16
C ALA A 199 -51.34 -27.35 -17.72
N GLN A 200 -51.78 -26.14 -17.37
CA GLN A 200 -52.39 -25.87 -16.07
C GLN A 200 -53.71 -26.63 -15.89
N GLN A 201 -54.55 -26.69 -16.93
CA GLN A 201 -55.80 -27.47 -16.89
C GLN A 201 -55.52 -28.97 -16.74
N ASP A 202 -54.55 -29.51 -17.48
CA ASP A 202 -54.15 -30.91 -17.40
C ASP A 202 -53.57 -31.26 -16.02
N GLU A 203 -52.76 -30.37 -15.43
CA GLU A 203 -52.24 -30.57 -14.07
C GLU A 203 -53.33 -30.46 -13.00
N ALA A 204 -54.32 -29.58 -13.15
CA ALA A 204 -55.46 -29.50 -12.25
C ALA A 204 -56.28 -30.80 -12.28
N ALA A 205 -56.58 -31.32 -13.48
CA ALA A 205 -57.29 -32.59 -13.65
C ALA A 205 -56.51 -33.78 -13.07
N LYS A 206 -55.21 -33.87 -13.36
CA LYS A 206 -54.33 -34.92 -12.81
C LYS A 206 -54.19 -34.81 -11.30
N THR A 207 -54.20 -33.60 -10.72
CA THR A 207 -54.09 -33.42 -9.26
C THR A 207 -55.32 -33.95 -8.53
N ALA A 208 -56.53 -33.68 -9.05
CA ALA A 208 -57.75 -34.28 -8.50
C ALA A 208 -57.74 -35.81 -8.61
N GLN A 209 -57.29 -36.34 -9.75
CA GLN A 209 -57.17 -37.79 -9.94
C GLN A 209 -56.10 -38.41 -9.02
N ARG A 210 -54.95 -37.77 -8.84
CA ARG A 210 -53.90 -38.18 -7.90
C ARG A 210 -54.44 -38.22 -6.48
N ALA A 211 -55.15 -37.18 -6.02
CA ALA A 211 -55.75 -37.14 -4.69
C ALA A 211 -56.78 -38.27 -4.48
N ALA A 212 -57.65 -38.53 -5.46
CA ALA A 212 -58.63 -39.62 -5.39
C ALA A 212 -57.96 -41.00 -5.36
N ASN A 213 -56.91 -41.20 -6.17
CA ASN A 213 -56.15 -42.45 -6.19
C ASN A 213 -55.41 -42.71 -4.86
N VAL A 214 -54.81 -41.67 -4.27
CA VAL A 214 -54.17 -41.76 -2.94
C VAL A 214 -55.20 -42.13 -1.88
N ALA A 215 -56.34 -41.44 -1.82
CA ALA A 215 -57.40 -41.76 -0.85
C ALA A 215 -57.95 -43.19 -1.02
N ALA A 216 -58.09 -43.67 -2.26
CA ALA A 216 -58.50 -45.03 -2.54
C ALA A 216 -57.47 -46.09 -2.10
N PHE A 217 -56.17 -45.78 -2.28
CA PHE A 217 -55.08 -46.65 -1.83
C PHE A 217 -55.02 -46.73 -0.29
N GLU A 218 -55.13 -45.59 0.40
CA GLU A 218 -55.16 -45.52 1.86
C GLU A 218 -56.32 -46.31 2.47
N LYS A 219 -57.54 -46.20 1.90
CA LYS A 219 -58.69 -47.02 2.32
C LYS A 219 -58.42 -48.51 2.16
N LYS A 220 -57.89 -48.94 1.00
CA LYS A 220 -57.53 -50.34 0.76
C LYS A 220 -56.46 -50.85 1.73
N ALA A 221 -55.50 -50.00 2.10
CA ALA A 221 -54.48 -50.34 3.10
C ALA A 221 -55.09 -50.55 4.49
N GLN A 222 -56.00 -49.66 4.92
CA GLN A 222 -56.74 -49.80 6.18
C GLN A 222 -57.61 -51.07 6.20
N ASP A 223 -58.37 -51.31 5.14
CA ASP A 223 -59.23 -52.50 5.02
C ASP A 223 -58.42 -53.80 5.03
N SER A 224 -57.23 -53.80 4.43
CA SER A 224 -56.33 -54.97 4.41
C SER A 224 -55.73 -55.21 5.80
N ALA A 225 -55.33 -54.15 6.50
CA ALA A 225 -54.84 -54.25 7.88
C ALA A 225 -55.92 -54.72 8.85
N ALA A 226 -57.17 -54.25 8.69
CA ALA A 226 -58.32 -54.71 9.48
C ALA A 226 -58.60 -56.20 9.25
N ARG A 227 -58.63 -56.64 7.98
CA ARG A 227 -58.79 -58.07 7.63
C ARG A 227 -57.67 -58.94 8.18
N GLN A 228 -56.42 -58.49 8.13
CA GLN A 228 -55.30 -59.23 8.73
C GLN A 228 -55.45 -59.39 10.25
N LYS A 229 -55.87 -58.33 10.96
CA LYS A 229 -56.16 -58.38 12.40
C LYS A 229 -57.31 -59.35 12.71
N GLU A 230 -58.39 -59.31 11.93
CA GLU A 230 -59.53 -60.21 12.10
C GLU A 230 -59.14 -61.68 11.85
N VAL A 231 -58.40 -61.96 10.78
CA VAL A 231 -57.90 -63.31 10.48
C VAL A 231 -56.96 -63.80 11.59
N ALA A 232 -56.09 -62.95 12.12
CA ALA A 232 -55.22 -63.29 13.25
C ALA A 232 -56.03 -63.58 14.53
N ALA A 233 -57.04 -62.76 14.84
CA ALA A 233 -57.93 -62.96 15.98
C ALA A 233 -58.74 -64.27 15.85
N ASN A 234 -59.29 -64.55 14.67
CA ASN A 234 -60.03 -65.79 14.39
C ASN A 234 -59.13 -67.02 14.48
N LYS A 235 -57.88 -66.95 14.00
CA LYS A 235 -56.90 -68.04 14.19
C LYS A 235 -56.54 -68.24 15.66
N ALA A 236 -56.36 -67.16 16.41
CA ALA A 236 -56.07 -67.22 17.85
C ALA A 236 -57.25 -67.80 18.66
N ALA A 237 -58.50 -67.41 18.33
CA ALA A 237 -59.70 -67.96 18.94
C ALA A 237 -59.83 -69.47 18.67
N LYS A 238 -59.71 -69.88 17.40
CA LYS A 238 -59.69 -71.31 17.03
C LYS A 238 -58.59 -72.10 17.73
N ALA A 239 -57.39 -71.52 17.88
CA ALA A 239 -56.29 -72.16 18.61
C ALA A 239 -56.60 -72.33 20.11
N LYS A 240 -57.22 -71.33 20.75
CA LYS A 240 -57.70 -71.42 22.13
C LYS A 240 -58.78 -72.48 22.30
N ASP A 241 -59.74 -72.55 21.37
CA ASP A 241 -60.80 -73.57 21.40
C ASP A 241 -60.23 -74.98 21.25
N LEU A 242 -59.25 -75.18 20.35
CA LEU A 242 -58.56 -76.46 20.21
C LEU A 242 -57.71 -76.81 21.44
N ALA A 243 -57.05 -75.84 22.08
CA ALA A 243 -56.31 -76.05 23.32
C ALA A 243 -57.23 -76.44 24.48
N ASN A 244 -58.39 -75.80 24.60
CA ASN A 244 -59.39 -76.12 25.62
C ASN A 244 -60.01 -77.51 25.40
N LYS A 245 -60.27 -77.90 24.14
CA LYS A 245 -60.70 -79.28 23.81
C LYS A 245 -59.64 -80.32 24.17
N LYS A 246 -58.37 -80.08 23.84
CA LYS A 246 -57.25 -80.97 24.22
C LYS A 246 -57.03 -81.04 25.74
N ALA A 247 -57.27 -79.94 26.47
CA ALA A 247 -57.20 -79.92 27.93
C ALA A 247 -58.37 -80.71 28.58
N ALA A 248 -59.55 -80.72 27.95
CA ALA A 248 -60.70 -81.52 28.40
C ALA A 248 -60.53 -83.03 28.11
N GLU A 249 -59.72 -83.41 27.12
CA GLU A 249 -59.39 -84.81 26.81
C GLU A 249 -58.22 -85.37 27.65
N ALA A 250 -57.52 -84.54 28.44
CA ALA A 250 -56.35 -84.93 29.23
C ALA A 250 -56.64 -85.28 30.71
N SER A 251 -57.91 -85.33 31.15
CA SER A 251 -58.31 -85.65 32.54
C SER A 251 -58.99 -87.02 32.68
N ALA A 252 -58.32 -88.10 32.23
CA ALA A 252 -58.60 -89.50 32.60
C ALA A 252 -57.29 -90.32 32.62
N PRO A 253 -57.08 -91.25 33.59
CA PRO A 253 -55.75 -91.69 34.02
C PRO A 253 -55.12 -92.83 33.20
N ALA A 254 -53.82 -93.00 33.45
CA ALA A 254 -52.78 -93.57 32.59
C ALA A 254 -52.44 -95.07 32.78
N THR A 255 -51.84 -95.69 31.76
CA THR A 255 -50.54 -96.43 31.72
C THR A 255 -50.48 -97.38 30.50
N PRO A 256 -49.29 -97.85 30.00
CA PRO A 256 -47.95 -97.24 29.94
C PRO A 256 -47.16 -97.43 28.60
N ALA A 257 -46.11 -96.60 28.40
CA ALA A 257 -44.75 -96.84 27.83
C ALA A 257 -44.55 -97.50 26.42
N VAL A 258 -44.06 -96.85 25.32
CA VAL A 258 -42.67 -96.35 24.96
C VAL A 258 -41.95 -97.29 23.92
N PRO A 259 -41.05 -96.83 23.00
CA PRO A 259 -41.16 -96.05 21.73
C PRO A 259 -40.61 -96.91 20.51
N PRO A 260 -40.24 -96.41 19.28
CA PRO A 260 -39.07 -95.54 18.96
C PRO A 260 -39.39 -94.45 17.91
N ALA A 261 -38.78 -93.26 17.91
CA ALA A 261 -37.42 -92.87 17.50
C ALA A 261 -37.18 -92.71 15.97
N ALA A 262 -36.90 -91.45 15.63
CA ALA A 262 -35.93 -90.96 14.64
C ALA A 262 -36.26 -90.99 13.13
N ALA A 263 -36.53 -89.78 12.62
CA ALA A 263 -36.24 -89.34 11.25
C ALA A 263 -34.75 -89.46 10.91
N PRO A 264 -34.37 -89.35 9.63
CA PRO A 264 -33.76 -88.08 9.24
C PRO A 264 -33.99 -87.67 7.78
N ALA A 265 -33.49 -86.47 7.46
CA ALA A 265 -33.08 -86.02 6.13
C ALA A 265 -34.22 -85.66 5.15
N SER A 266 -34.18 -84.62 4.33
CA SER A 266 -33.15 -83.64 4.01
C SER A 266 -33.63 -82.74 2.85
N VAL A 267 -32.96 -81.60 2.71
CA VAL A 267 -32.70 -80.85 1.46
C VAL A 267 -33.75 -79.80 1.01
N PRO A 268 -33.30 -78.58 0.64
CA PRO A 268 -34.14 -77.44 0.25
C PRO A 268 -34.23 -77.26 -1.28
N LYS A 269 -34.96 -76.19 -1.66
CA LYS A 269 -35.00 -75.44 -2.96
C LYS A 269 -36.21 -75.79 -3.84
N PRO A 270 -36.76 -74.87 -4.69
CA PRO A 270 -36.32 -73.54 -5.11
C PRO A 270 -37.09 -72.32 -4.61
#